data_AF-A0A090KXA2-F1
#
_entry.id   AF-A0A090KXA2-F1
#
_cell.length_a   1.000
_cell.length_b   1.000
_cell.length_c   1.000
_cell.angle_alpha   90.00
_cell.angle_beta   90.00
_cell.angle_gamma   90.00
#
_symmetry.space_group_name_H-M   'P 1'
#
loop_
_entity.id
_entity.type
_entity.pdbx_description
1 polymer ?
#
loop_
_entity_poly.entity_id
_entity_poly.type
_entity_poly.pdbx_seq_one_letter_code
_entity_poly.pdbx_strand_id
1 'polypeptide(L)'
;MGAKHEISILFLYEYKRGTNALRTTKILIIFLERTLEGNENLENEDRGRPSLVIDNEKLKSTVESDLRQTVRELLEVFGVSKSSISNYLEEIGKTKKLDQ
;
A
#
# COMPACT_ATOMS: atom_id res chain seq x y z
N MET A 1 -31.00 14.90 14.87
CA MET A 1 -29.93 14.10 15.51
C MET A 1 -28.80 15.08 15.79
N GLY A 2 -28.30 15.20 17.02
CA GLY A 2 -27.33 16.24 17.37
C GLY A 2 -25.89 15.75 17.21
N ALA A 3 -24.98 16.63 16.80
CA ALA A 3 -23.54 16.33 16.59
C ALA A 3 -22.89 15.58 17.78
N LYS A 4 -23.33 15.84 19.01
CA LYS A 4 -22.87 15.14 20.23
C LYS A 4 -23.13 13.61 20.18
N HIS A 5 -24.28 13.20 19.65
CA HIS A 5 -24.66 11.79 19.57
C HIS A 5 -23.82 11.04 18.52
N GLU A 6 -23.58 11.65 17.36
CA GLU A 6 -22.78 11.08 16.27
C GLU A 6 -21.31 10.94 16.67
N ILE A 7 -20.73 11.96 17.31
CA ILE A 7 -19.36 11.89 17.86
C ILE A 7 -19.26 10.78 18.92
N SER A 8 -20.29 10.61 19.75
CA SER A 8 -20.31 9.55 20.77
C SER A 8 -20.36 8.16 20.14
N ILE A 9 -21.14 7.97 19.06
CA ILE A 9 -21.18 6.71 18.29
C ILE A 9 -19.81 6.39 17.70
N LEU A 10 -19.14 7.38 17.09
CA LEU A 10 -17.82 7.20 16.49
C LEU A 10 -16.75 6.86 17.54
N PHE A 11 -16.82 7.50 18.71
CA PHE A 11 -15.94 7.18 19.83
C PHE A 11 -16.16 5.76 20.37
N LEU A 12 -17.42 5.34 20.53
CA LEU A 12 -17.78 3.97 20.92
C LEU A 12 -17.31 2.93 19.89
N TYR A 13 -17.43 3.24 18.59
CA TYR A 13 -16.96 2.37 17.51
C TYR A 13 -15.44 2.15 17.57
N GLU A 14 -14.66 3.22 17.69
CA GLU A 14 -13.20 3.13 17.77
C GLU A 14 -12.71 2.47 19.07
N TYR A 15 -13.38 2.73 20.19
CA TYR A 15 -13.09 2.06 21.46
C TYR A 15 -13.29 0.54 21.34
N LYS A 16 -14.38 0.09 20.71
CA LYS A 16 -14.65 -1.33 20.46
C LYS A 16 -13.62 -1.98 19.51
N ARG A 17 -12.99 -1.21 18.62
CA ARG A 17 -11.88 -1.66 17.75
C ARG A 17 -10.53 -1.77 18.46
N GLY A 18 -10.46 -1.39 19.74
CA GLY A 18 -9.22 -1.38 20.51
C GLY A 18 -8.36 -0.13 20.27
N THR A 19 -8.93 0.90 19.64
CA THR A 19 -8.25 2.18 19.42
C THR A 19 -8.37 3.06 20.66
N ASN A 20 -7.34 3.87 20.97
CA ASN A 20 -7.39 4.80 22.10
C ASN A 20 -8.01 6.16 21.75
N ALA A 21 -8.47 6.87 22.78
CA ALA A 21 -9.13 8.16 22.64
C ALA A 21 -8.29 9.18 21.82
N LEU A 22 -6.98 9.21 22.03
CA LEU A 22 -6.07 10.12 21.34
C LEU A 22 -6.06 9.88 19.82
N ARG A 23 -6.02 8.62 19.38
CA ARG A 23 -6.07 8.25 17.96
C ARG A 23 -7.43 8.61 17.36
N THR A 24 -8.52 8.35 18.06
CA THR A 24 -9.87 8.73 17.62
C THR A 24 -10.01 10.24 17.47
N THR A 25 -9.51 11.02 18.42
CA THR A 25 -9.49 12.49 18.32
C THR A 25 -8.68 12.97 17.13
N LYS A 26 -7.51 12.37 16.85
CA LYS A 26 -6.71 12.71 15.66
C LYS A 26 -7.46 12.42 14.36
N ILE A 27 -8.12 11.26 14.25
CA ILE A 27 -8.91 10.91 13.07
C ILE A 27 -10.07 11.90 12.88
N LEU A 28 -10.76 12.27 13.97
CA LEU A 28 -11.86 13.23 13.93
C LEU A 28 -11.38 14.63 13.48
N ILE A 29 -10.22 15.09 13.95
CA ILE A 29 -9.64 16.37 13.54
C ILE A 29 -9.33 16.36 12.03
N ILE A 30 -8.64 15.32 11.55
CA ILE A 30 -8.32 15.18 10.11
C ILE A 30 -9.60 15.14 9.27
N PHE A 31 -10.63 14.44 9.74
CA PHE A 31 -11.91 14.38 9.05
C PHE A 31 -12.60 15.76 9.01
N LEU A 32 -12.63 16.49 10.13
CA LEU A 32 -13.18 17.83 10.20
C LEU A 32 -12.46 18.80 9.26
N GLU A 33 -11.13 18.77 9.23
CA GLU A 33 -10.31 19.58 8.31
C GLU A 33 -10.69 19.30 6.84
N ARG A 34 -10.80 18.02 6.45
CA ARG A 34 -11.20 17.63 5.09
C ARG A 34 -12.62 18.06 4.74
N THR A 35 -13.57 17.96 5.68
CA THR A 35 -14.93 18.44 5.46
C THR A 35 -15.02 19.96 5.34
N LEU A 36 -14.17 20.72 6.05
CA LEU A 36 -14.09 22.18 5.89
C LEU A 36 -13.51 22.58 4.53
N GLU A 37 -12.66 21.75 3.94
CA GLU A 37 -12.17 21.86 2.56
C GLU A 37 -13.22 21.42 1.52
N GLY A 38 -14.43 21.03 1.95
CA GLY A 38 -15.52 20.57 1.09
C GLY A 38 -15.38 19.11 0.62
N ASN A 39 -14.44 18.36 1.20
CA ASN A 39 -14.23 16.94 0.90
C ASN A 39 -14.91 16.06 1.95
N GLU A 40 -16.13 15.62 1.63
CA GLU A 40 -16.91 14.69 2.46
C GLU A 40 -16.62 13.21 2.13
N ASN A 41 -15.60 12.93 1.30
CA ASN A 41 -15.29 11.55 0.91
C ASN A 41 -14.76 10.75 2.11
N LEU A 42 -15.46 9.65 2.42
CA LEU A 42 -15.11 8.70 3.48
C LEU A 42 -14.16 7.59 3.00
N GLU A 43 -13.89 7.51 1.71
CA GLU A 43 -12.95 6.54 1.15
C GLU A 43 -11.52 6.88 1.60
N ASN A 44 -10.72 5.84 1.82
CA ASN A 44 -9.30 6.04 2.05
C ASN A 44 -8.67 6.53 0.76
N GLU A 45 -7.84 7.57 0.85
CA GLU A 45 -6.95 7.92 -0.26
C GLU A 45 -6.04 6.74 -0.57
N ASP A 46 -5.70 6.60 -1.84
CA ASP A 46 -4.67 5.67 -2.29
C ASP A 46 -3.39 5.95 -1.49
N ARG A 47 -3.05 5.04 -0.58
CA ARG A 47 -1.95 5.24 0.37
C ARG A 47 -0.56 5.20 -0.27
N GLY A 48 -0.49 5.17 -1.60
CA GLY A 48 0.72 4.97 -2.39
C GLY A 48 1.36 3.61 -2.10
N ARG A 49 1.83 2.93 -3.14
CA ARG A 49 2.83 1.88 -2.92
C ARG A 49 4.18 2.57 -2.72
N PRO A 50 5.01 2.17 -1.75
CA PRO A 50 6.39 2.65 -1.65
C PRO A 50 7.08 2.52 -3.01
N SER A 51 7.84 3.55 -3.40
CA SER A 51 8.51 3.54 -4.69
C SER A 51 9.43 2.33 -4.79
N LEU A 52 9.42 1.75 -5.98
CA LEU A 52 10.29 0.66 -6.33
C LEU A 52 11.74 1.13 -6.32
N VAL A 53 12.62 0.35 -5.66
CA VAL A 53 14.07 0.59 -5.59
C VAL A 53 14.77 0.36 -6.94
N ILE A 54 14.19 -0.48 -7.81
CA ILE A 54 14.70 -0.82 -9.14
C ILE A 54 13.78 -0.25 -10.21
N ASP A 55 14.39 0.25 -11.29
CA ASP A 55 13.71 0.61 -12.53
C ASP A 55 13.19 -0.64 -13.27
N ASN A 56 11.88 -0.68 -13.51
CA ASN A 56 11.19 -1.79 -14.17
C ASN A 56 11.74 -2.04 -15.60
N GLU A 57 12.14 -0.99 -16.32
CA GLU A 57 12.67 -1.14 -17.69
C GLU A 57 14.04 -1.83 -17.68
N LYS A 58 14.90 -1.49 -16.72
CA LYS A 58 16.21 -2.12 -16.56
C LYS A 58 16.10 -3.60 -16.22
N LEU A 59 15.20 -3.95 -15.29
CA LEU A 59 14.96 -5.36 -14.94
C LEU A 59 14.39 -6.13 -16.13
N LYS A 60 13.40 -5.54 -16.82
CA LYS A 60 12.77 -6.15 -17.99
C LYS A 60 13.78 -6.41 -19.11
N SER A 61 14.64 -5.46 -19.43
CA SER A 61 15.71 -5.63 -20.42
C SER A 61 16.66 -6.77 -20.05
N THR A 62 17.00 -6.89 -18.76
CA THR A 62 17.89 -7.96 -18.28
C THR A 62 17.23 -9.33 -18.42
N VAL A 63 15.97 -9.47 -17.99
CA VAL A 63 15.19 -10.71 -18.11
C VAL A 63 14.93 -11.11 -19.57
N GLU A 64 14.71 -10.13 -20.46
CA GLU A 64 14.48 -10.39 -21.89
C GLU A 64 15.77 -10.77 -22.62
N SER A 65 16.93 -10.29 -22.16
CA SER A 65 18.24 -10.67 -22.72
C SER A 65 18.61 -12.12 -22.40
N ASP A 66 18.23 -12.63 -21.22
CA ASP A 66 18.45 -14.01 -20.82
C ASP A 66 17.27 -14.57 -20.02
N LEU A 67 16.40 -15.29 -20.73
CA LEU A 67 15.21 -15.93 -20.16
C LEU A 67 15.53 -17.10 -19.22
N ARG A 68 16.78 -17.58 -19.17
CA ARG A 68 17.21 -18.69 -18.30
C ARG A 68 17.77 -18.21 -16.97
N GLN A 69 17.93 -16.90 -16.78
CA GLN A 69 18.39 -16.36 -15.51
C GLN A 69 17.46 -16.73 -14.36
N THR A 70 18.08 -17.12 -13.26
CA THR A 70 17.39 -17.41 -12.02
C THR A 70 17.17 -16.14 -11.21
N VAL A 71 16.14 -16.14 -10.36
CA VAL A 71 15.90 -15.05 -9.38
C VAL A 71 17.14 -14.83 -8.49
N ARG A 72 17.95 -15.88 -8.29
CA ARG A 72 19.19 -15.81 -7.52
C ARG A 72 20.32 -15.05 -8.23
N GLU A 73 20.42 -15.14 -9.55
CA GLU A 73 21.40 -14.33 -10.29
C GLU A 73 20.94 -12.88 -10.37
N LEU A 74 19.63 -12.66 -10.59
CA LEU A 74 19.06 -11.32 -10.61
C LEU A 74 19.27 -10.57 -9.28
N LEU A 75 19.13 -11.24 -8.13
CA LEU A 75 19.34 -10.55 -6.84
C LEU A 75 20.80 -10.11 -6.65
N GLU A 76 21.76 -10.87 -7.17
CA GLU A 76 23.18 -10.53 -7.12
C GLU A 76 23.49 -9.35 -8.07
N VAL A 77 22.89 -9.34 -9.27
CA VAL A 77 23.05 -8.25 -10.25
C VAL A 77 22.45 -6.93 -9.76
N PHE A 78 21.26 -6.99 -9.15
CA PHE A 78 20.53 -5.79 -8.73
C PHE A 78 20.76 -5.40 -7.26
N GLY A 79 21.41 -6.25 -6.47
CA GLY A 79 21.74 -5.98 -5.07
C GLY A 79 20.51 -5.85 -4.15
N VAL A 80 19.40 -6.53 -4.48
CA VAL A 80 18.13 -6.43 -3.73
C VAL A 80 17.70 -7.75 -3.12
N SER A 81 16.70 -7.70 -2.26
CA SER A 81 16.12 -8.89 -1.68
C SER A 81 15.41 -9.76 -2.74
N LYS A 82 15.38 -11.08 -2.50
CA LYS A 82 14.64 -12.03 -3.32
C LYS A 82 13.15 -11.65 -3.45
N SER A 83 12.53 -11.23 -2.34
CA SER A 83 11.12 -10.78 -2.34
C SER A 83 10.89 -9.56 -3.20
N SER A 84 11.86 -8.63 -3.26
CA SER A 84 11.78 -7.49 -4.17
C SER A 84 11.72 -7.98 -5.61
N ILE A 85 12.66 -8.82 -6.05
CA ILE A 85 12.70 -9.36 -7.42
C ILE A 85 11.43 -10.13 -7.77
N SER A 86 10.91 -10.95 -6.86
CA SER A 86 9.64 -11.66 -7.09
C SER A 86 8.47 -10.69 -7.33
N ASN A 87 8.31 -9.68 -6.46
CA ASN A 87 7.28 -8.66 -6.65
C ASN A 87 7.44 -7.92 -7.98
N TYR A 88 8.69 -7.63 -8.37
CA TYR A 88 8.97 -6.99 -9.65
C TYR A 88 8.57 -7.85 -10.85
N LEU A 89 8.92 -9.14 -10.83
CA LEU A 89 8.58 -10.09 -11.89
C LEU A 89 7.06 -10.24 -12.04
N GLU A 90 6.32 -10.19 -10.93
CA GLU A 90 4.85 -10.18 -10.94
C GLU A 90 4.30 -8.90 -11.60
N GLU A 91 4.88 -7.74 -11.27
CA GLU A 91 4.45 -6.45 -11.80
C GLU A 91 4.66 -6.34 -13.32
N ILE A 92 5.77 -6.88 -13.83
CA ILE A 92 6.05 -6.93 -15.28
C ILE A 92 5.40 -8.13 -15.98
N GLY A 93 4.66 -8.99 -15.26
CA GLY A 93 3.97 -10.15 -15.81
C GLY A 93 4.87 -11.29 -16.29
N LYS A 94 6.14 -11.34 -15.86
CA LYS A 94 7.13 -12.37 -16.24
C LYS A 94 7.18 -13.54 -15.23
N THR A 95 6.05 -13.85 -14.60
CA THR A 95 5.90 -15.02 -13.73
C THR A 95 5.21 -16.15 -14.45
N LYS A 96 5.73 -17.38 -14.31
CA LYS A 96 5.03 -18.58 -14.77
C LYS A 96 3.89 -18.89 -13.79
N LYS A 97 2.64 -18.83 -14.26
CA LYS A 97 1.51 -19.43 -13.54
C LYS A 97 1.64 -20.95 -13.66
N LEU A 98 1.72 -21.65 -12.54
CA LEU A 98 1.50 -23.09 -12.52
C LEU A 98 -0.02 -23.27 -12.51
N ASP A 99 -0.58 -23.81 -13.59
CA ASP A 99 -1.94 -24.35 -13.54
C ASP A 99 -1.95 -25.50 -12.51
N GLN A 100 -2.93 -25.47 -11.62
CA GLN A 100 -3.14 -26.47 -10.57
C GLN A 100 -3.73 -27.77 -11.14
#